data_AF-A0A2S9FV71-F1
#
_entry.id   AF-A0A2S9FV71-F1
#
_cell.length_a   1.000
_cell.length_b   1.000
_cell.length_c   1.000
_cell.angle_alpha   90.00
_cell.angle_beta   90.00
_cell.angle_gamma   90.00
#
_symmetry.space_group_name_H-M   'P 1'
#
loop_
_entity.id
_entity.type
_entity.pdbx_description
1 polymer ?
#
loop_
_entity_poly.entity_id
_entity_poly.type
_entity_poly.pdbx_seq_one_letter_code
_entity_poly.pdbx_strand_id
1 'polypeptide(L)' 'MSPTRDQLLRSAAEEVGRRPNATQDEIATAVGVSRATLHRHFAGRLALMAALEELAIA' A
#
# COMPACT_ATOMS: atom_id res chain seq x y z
N MET A 1 5.51 10.91 -13.32
CA MET A 1 4.09 10.87 -12.90
C MET A 1 4.01 10.11 -11.58
N SER A 2 3.20 10.57 -10.63
CA SER A 2 2.92 9.78 -9.43
C SER A 2 1.96 8.64 -9.79
N PRO A 3 2.16 7.42 -9.24
CA PRO A 3 1.24 6.30 -9.48
C PRO A 3 -0.17 6.62 -8.95
N THR A 4 -1.18 6.04 -9.58
CA THR A 4 -2.57 6.19 -9.10
C THR A 4 -2.76 5.44 -7.79
N ARG A 5 -3.84 5.77 -7.04
CA ARG A 5 -4.19 5.04 -5.81
C ARG A 5 -4.33 3.53 -6.06
N ASP A 6 -4.96 3.16 -7.18
CA ASP A 6 -5.18 1.75 -7.54
C ASP A 6 -3.89 1.02 -7.91
N GLN A 7 -2.98 1.68 -8.63
CA GLN A 7 -1.65 1.13 -8.93
C GLN A 7 -0.85 0.89 -7.65
N LEU A 8 -0.90 1.84 -6.72
CA LEU A 8 -0.29 1.69 -5.40
C LEU A 8 -0.92 0.56 -4.60
N LEU A 9 -2.24 0.44 -4.61
CA LEU A 9 -2.96 -0.59 -3.86
C LEU A 9 -2.59 -1.99 -4.36
N ARG A 10 -2.55 -2.20 -5.68
CA ARG A 10 -2.15 -3.49 -6.28
C ARG A 10 -0.70 -3.85 -5.94
N SER A 11 0.22 -2.89 -6.09
CA SER A 11 1.64 -3.10 -5.76
C SER A 11 1.84 -3.37 -4.26
N ALA A 12 1.08 -2.70 -3.39
CA ALA A 12 1.09 -2.95 -1.96
C ALA A 12 0.54 -4.34 -1.62
N ALA A 13 -0.48 -4.83 -2.32
CA ALA A 13 -1.02 -6.18 -2.15
C ALA A 13 0.05 -7.24 -2.41
N GLU A 14 0.83 -7.08 -3.49
CA GLU A 14 1.94 -7.98 -3.82
C GLU A 14 3.03 -8.00 -2.74
N GLU A 15 3.40 -6.83 -2.19
CA GLU A 15 4.40 -6.74 -1.12
C GLU A 15 3.88 -7.35 0.19
N VAL A 16 2.64 -7.06 0.58
CA VAL A 16 2.03 -7.60 1.80
C VAL A 16 1.85 -9.12 1.70
N GLY A 17 1.47 -9.64 0.52
CA GLY A 17 1.39 -11.08 0.28
C GLY A 17 2.74 -11.79 0.45
N ARG A 18 3.84 -11.13 0.07
CA ARG A 18 5.21 -11.66 0.29
C ARG A 18 5.71 -11.46 1.71
N ARG A 19 5.36 -10.34 2.35
CA ARG A 19 5.85 -9.93 3.68
C ARG A 19 4.70 -9.34 4.52
N PRO A 20 3.86 -10.17 5.16
CA PRO A 20 2.69 -9.71 5.92
C PRO A 20 3.01 -8.75 7.08
N ASN A 21 4.22 -8.86 7.62
CA ASN A 21 4.69 -8.04 8.74
C ASN A 21 5.39 -6.73 8.31
N ALA A 22 5.60 -6.50 7.01
CA ALA A 22 6.28 -5.30 6.51
C ALA A 22 5.48 -4.06 6.87
N THR A 23 6.08 -3.08 7.54
CA THR A 23 5.46 -1.81 7.96
C THR A 23 5.00 -0.96 6.78
N GLN A 24 4.18 0.08 7.01
CA GLN A 24 3.74 0.95 5.92
C GLN A 24 4.92 1.67 5.22
N ASP A 25 5.97 2.00 5.97
CA ASP A 25 7.15 2.68 5.42
C ASP A 25 8.01 1.73 4.57
N GLU A 26 8.12 0.46 4.98
CA GLU A 26 8.75 -0.58 4.16
C GLU A 26 7.95 -0.84 2.88
N ILE A 27 6.61 -0.89 2.96
CA ILE A 27 5.75 -1.03 1.78
C ILE A 27 5.92 0.17 0.84
N ALA A 28 5.95 1.40 1.36
CA ALA A 28 6.18 2.60 0.55
C ALA A 28 7.49 2.50 -0.24
N THR A 29 8.56 2.06 0.44
CA THR A 29 9.87 1.84 -0.18
C THR A 29 9.81 0.76 -1.26
N ALA A 30 9.16 -0.37 -0.98
CA ALA A 30 9.04 -1.49 -1.91
C ALA A 30 8.25 -1.15 -3.17
N VAL A 31 7.20 -0.33 -3.06
CA VAL A 31 6.38 0.11 -4.21
C VAL A 31 6.93 1.38 -4.88
N GLY A 32 8.12 1.84 -4.48
CA GLY A 32 8.84 2.93 -5.13
C GLY A 32 8.30 4.34 -4.87
N VAL A 33 7.66 4.58 -3.72
CA VAL A 33 7.15 5.90 -3.34
C VAL A 33 7.62 6.36 -1.97
N SER A 34 7.60 7.68 -1.74
CA SER A 34 7.86 8.22 -0.42
C SER A 34 6.77 7.82 0.58
N ARG A 35 7.13 7.75 1.88
CA ARG A 35 6.17 7.63 2.98
C ARG A 35 5.05 8.66 2.90
N ALA A 36 5.37 9.92 2.61
CA ALA A 36 4.37 10.99 2.50
C ALA A 36 3.41 10.80 1.31
N THR A 37 3.90 10.22 0.21
CA THR A 37 3.04 9.85 -0.93
C THR A 37 2.09 8.72 -0.54
N LEU A 38 2.61 7.62 0.02
CA LEU A 38 1.76 6.50 0.43
C LEU A 38 0.75 6.94 1.50
N HIS A 39 1.17 7.76 2.47
CA HIS A 39 0.31 8.25 3.54
C HIS A 39 -0.85 9.13 3.04
N ARG A 40 -0.66 9.90 1.96
CA ARG A 40 -1.73 10.68 1.32
C ARG A 40 -2.82 9.79 0.71
N HIS A 41 -2.48 8.58 0.26
CA HIS A 41 -3.42 7.62 -0.28
C HIS A 41 -4.05 6.73 0.80
N PHE A 42 -3.28 6.44 1.86
CA PHE A 42 -3.66 5.56 2.96
C PHE A 42 -3.14 6.15 4.28
N ALA A 43 -4.06 6.65 5.11
CA ALA A 43 -3.77 7.35 6.36
C ALA A 43 -3.27 6.41 7.48
N GLY A 44 -2.21 5.65 7.21
CA GLY A 44 -1.63 4.68 8.12
C GLY A 44 -1.98 3.23 7.74
N ARG A 45 -1.28 2.30 8.40
CA ARG A 45 -1.31 0.87 8.05
C ARG A 45 -2.72 0.31 8.05
N LEU A 46 -3.55 0.69 9.02
CA LEU A 46 -4.93 0.22 9.13
C LEU A 46 -5.76 0.61 7.89
N ALA A 47 -5.63 1.85 7.42
CA ALA A 47 -6.33 2.31 6.21
C ALA A 47 -5.82 1.60 4.94
N LEU A 48 -4.52 1.28 4.89
CA LEU A 48 -3.97 0.46 3.81
C LEU A 48 -4.52 -0.97 3.83
N MET A 49 -4.52 -1.62 5.00
CA MET A 49 -5.02 -3.00 5.13
C MET A 49 -6.52 -3.09 4.82
N ALA A 50 -7.33 -2.15 5.30
CA ALA A 50 -8.76 -2.09 4.96
C ALA A 50 -8.99 -1.98 3.44
N ALA A 51 -8.22 -1.13 2.75
CA ALA A 51 -8.31 -1.03 1.30
C ALA A 51 -7.85 -2.32 0.58
N LEU A 52 -6.88 -3.04 1.13
CA LEU A 52 -6.43 -4.33 0.60
C LEU A 52 -7.50 -5.43 0.79
N GLU A 53 -8.18 -5.44 1.94
CA GLU A 53 -9.30 -6.33 2.22
C GLU A 53 -10.46 -6.07 1.25
N GLU A 54 -10.82 -4.81 1.03
CA GLU A 54 -11.84 -4.41 0.04
C GLU A 54 -11.45 -4.87 -1.38
N LEU A 55 -10.19 -4.70 -1.77
CA LEU A 55 -9.68 -5.16 -3.07
C LEU A 55 -9.77 -6.69 -3.22
N ALA A 56 -9.61 -7.46 -2.15
CA ALA A 56 -9.64 -8.93 -2.21
C ALA A 56 -11.06 -9.51 -2.32
N ILE A 57 -12.09 -8.73 -1.98
CA ILE A 57 -13.50 -9.14 -2.05
C ILE A 57 -14.15 -8.75 -3.39
N ALA A 58 -13.56 -7.78 -4.11
CA ALA A 58 -14.02 -7.30 -5.41
C ALA A 58 -13.60 -8.20 -6.58
#